data_AF-A0A523J6B4-F1
#
_entry.id   AF-A0A523J6B4-F1
#
_cell.length_a   1.000
_cell.length_b   1.000
_cell.length_c   1.000
_cell.angle_alpha   90.00
_cell.angle_beta   90.00
_cell.angle_gamma   90.00
#
_symmetry.space_group_name_H-M   'P 1'
#
loop_
_entity.id
_entity.type
_entity.pdbx_description
1 polymer ?
#
loop_
_entity_poly.entity_id
_entity_poly.type
_entity_poly.pdbx_seq_one_letter_code
_entity_poly.pdbx_strand_id
1 'polypeptide(L)'
;MALLASRRKIFIFLLTVLTLVVILGSLMYLVEGEENGFTSIPQSVYWAIVTFTTVGYGDKLPQTAIGRIIASFIMIIGYSIIAMPTGIFTVEFANAFKKNISTQVCINCNSEGHDTDAKFYKYCGSILNPDL
;
A
#
# COMPACT_ATOMS: atom_id res chain seq x y z
N MET A 1 0.28 12.78 13.72
CA MET A 1 1.47 12.04 13.23
C MET A 1 1.09 10.70 12.56
N ALA A 2 0.13 10.67 11.62
CA ALA A 2 -0.26 9.40 10.97
C ALA A 2 0.74 8.93 9.88
N LEU A 3 1.36 9.88 9.16
CA LEU A 3 2.36 9.58 8.13
C LEU A 3 3.63 8.92 8.69
N LEU A 4 4.05 9.30 9.90
CA LEU A 4 5.24 8.73 10.55
C LEU A 4 4.99 7.28 10.99
N ALA A 5 3.78 6.95 11.44
CA ALA A 5 3.40 5.60 11.88
C ALA A 5 3.40 4.58 10.72
N SER A 6 2.97 5.02 9.52
CA SER A 6 2.94 4.16 8.31
C SER A 6 4.22 4.18 7.48
N ARG A 7 5.19 5.04 7.79
CA ARG A 7 6.41 5.22 6.97
C ARG A 7 7.15 3.90 6.71
N ARG A 8 7.27 3.04 7.72
CA ARG A 8 7.97 1.75 7.57
C ARG A 8 7.24 0.82 6.59
N LYS A 9 5.92 0.74 6.65
CA LYS A 9 5.11 -0.13 5.78
C LYS A 9 5.21 0.33 4.32
N ILE A 10 5.06 1.64 4.09
CA ILE A 10 5.18 2.26 2.76
C ILE A 10 6.60 2.08 2.21
N PHE A 11 7.63 2.32 3.03
CA PHE A 11 9.02 2.18 2.61
C PHE A 11 9.35 0.73 2.20
N ILE A 12 8.93 -0.26 2.99
CA ILE A 12 9.11 -1.67 2.64
C ILE A 12 8.42 -1.99 1.31
N PHE A 13 7.16 -1.55 1.15
CA PHE A 13 6.41 -1.75 -0.09
C PHE A 13 7.11 -1.13 -1.31
N LEU A 14 7.56 0.12 -1.22
CA LEU A 14 8.30 0.79 -2.31
C LEU A 14 9.60 0.06 -2.65
N LEU A 15 10.31 -0.47 -1.64
CA LEU A 15 11.52 -1.25 -1.85
C LEU A 15 11.22 -2.59 -2.54
N THR A 16 10.14 -3.27 -2.16
CA THR A 16 9.68 -4.50 -2.83
C THR A 16 9.32 -4.22 -4.29
N VAL A 17 8.63 -3.12 -4.58
CA VAL A 17 8.31 -2.71 -5.96
C VAL A 17 9.58 -2.40 -6.74
N LEU A 18 10.51 -1.64 -6.16
CA LEU A 18 11.77 -1.28 -6.81
C LEU A 18 12.59 -2.52 -7.17
N THR A 19 12.74 -3.46 -6.23
CA THR A 19 13.46 -4.71 -6.46
C THR A 19 12.80 -5.57 -7.54
N LEU A 20 11.47 -5.67 -7.54
CA LEU A 20 10.71 -6.36 -8.59
C LEU A 20 10.95 -5.74 -9.97
N VAL A 21 10.88 -4.42 -10.08
CA VAL A 21 11.08 -3.70 -11.35
C VAL A 21 12.52 -3.83 -11.84
N VAL A 22 13.51 -3.82 -10.94
CA VAL A 22 14.91 -4.08 -11.29
C VAL A 22 15.06 -5.48 -11.90
N ILE A 23 14.49 -6.50 -11.26
CA ILE A 23 14.55 -7.89 -11.76
C ILE A 23 13.89 -7.99 -13.15
N LEU A 24 12.70 -7.42 -13.32
CA LEU A 24 11.97 -7.47 -14.59
C LEU A 24 12.67 -6.66 -15.69
N GLY A 25 13.25 -5.52 -15.36
CA GLY A 25 14.06 -4.72 -16.29
C GLY A 25 15.35 -5.43 -16.71
N SER A 26 16.03 -6.09 -15.78
CA SER A 26 17.19 -6.94 -16.09
C SER A 26 16.81 -8.14 -16.96
N LEU A 27 15.65 -8.76 -16.72
CA LEU A 27 15.15 -9.84 -17.57
C LEU A 27 14.87 -9.36 -18.99
N MET A 28 14.27 -8.17 -19.13
CA MET A 28 14.02 -7.56 -20.44
C MET A 28 15.30 -7.23 -21.21
N TYR A 29 16.35 -6.77 -20.53
CA TYR A 29 17.67 -6.60 -21.13
C TYR A 29 18.19 -7.91 -21.75
N LEU A 30 18.00 -9.05 -21.07
CA LEU A 30 18.44 -10.35 -21.57
C LEU A 30 17.58 -10.90 -22.72
N VAL A 31 16.27 -10.63 -22.70
CA VAL A 31 15.32 -11.15 -23.70
C VAL A 31 15.34 -10.34 -24.99
N GLU A 32 15.39 -9.02 -24.90
CA GLU A 32 15.37 -8.12 -26.05
C GLU A 32 16.78 -7.80 -26.56
N GLY A 33 17.76 -7.64 -25.67
CA GLY A 33 19.14 -7.31 -26.01
C GLY A 33 19.34 -5.93 -26.65
N GLU A 34 20.60 -5.65 -27.02
CA GLU A 34 21.02 -4.40 -27.65
C GLU A 34 20.33 -4.14 -29.00
N GLU A 35 20.05 -5.20 -29.78
CA GLU A 35 19.45 -5.10 -31.11
C GLU A 35 18.07 -4.43 -31.11
N ASN A 36 17.35 -4.54 -29.98
CA ASN A 36 16.00 -3.98 -29.82
C ASN A 36 15.99 -2.69 -28.97
N GLY A 37 17.15 -2.07 -28.76
CA GLY A 37 17.28 -0.78 -28.06
C GLY A 37 17.35 -0.88 -26.52
N PHE A 38 17.45 -2.10 -25.98
CA PHE A 38 17.72 -2.35 -24.57
C PHE A 38 19.23 -2.45 -24.35
N THR A 39 19.95 -1.32 -24.44
CA THR A 39 21.42 -1.35 -24.54
C THR A 39 22.15 -1.50 -23.20
N SER A 40 21.46 -1.25 -22.09
CA SER A 40 22.04 -1.43 -20.77
C SER A 40 20.99 -1.79 -19.74
N ILE A 41 21.43 -2.44 -18.65
CA ILE A 41 20.56 -2.79 -17.53
C ILE A 41 19.83 -1.55 -16.96
N PRO A 42 20.51 -0.42 -16.66
CA PRO A 42 19.83 0.75 -16.10
C PRO A 42 18.75 1.33 -17.02
N GLN A 43 18.99 1.31 -18.34
CA GLN A 43 18.02 1.79 -19.32
C GLN A 43 16.80 0.86 -19.44
N SER A 44 17.02 -0.45 -19.32
CA SER A 44 15.96 -1.46 -19.33
C SER A 44 15.12 -1.40 -18.04
N VAL A 45 15.77 -1.13 -16.91
CA VAL A 45 15.09 -0.86 -15.63
C VAL A 45 14.27 0.43 -15.71
N TYR A 46 14.79 1.49 -16.33
CA TYR A 46 14.02 2.72 -16.56
C TYR A 46 12.74 2.43 -17.36
N TRP A 47 12.83 1.67 -18.45
CA TRP A 47 11.67 1.25 -19.22
C TRP A 47 10.68 0.44 -18.37
N ALA A 48 11.17 -0.48 -17.53
CA ALA A 48 10.34 -1.27 -16.65
C ALA A 48 9.62 -0.40 -15.60
N ILE A 49 10.28 0.63 -15.04
CA ILE A 49 9.67 1.60 -14.12
C ILE A 49 8.53 2.35 -14.82
N VAL A 50 8.79 2.90 -16.01
CA VAL A 50 7.81 3.69 -16.79
C VAL A 50 6.59 2.84 -17.17
N THR A 51 6.82 1.57 -17.53
CA THR A 51 5.75 0.63 -17.90
C THR A 51 4.94 0.19 -16.67
N PHE A 52 5.63 -0.16 -15.59
CA PHE A 52 5.01 -0.59 -14.34
C PHE A 52 4.19 0.51 -13.66
N THR A 53 4.67 1.76 -13.74
CA THR A 53 3.95 2.95 -13.24
C THR A 53 2.86 3.42 -14.20
N THR A 54 2.59 2.68 -15.29
CA THR A 54 1.58 2.98 -16.31
C THR A 54 1.79 4.29 -17.07
N VAL A 55 2.98 4.90 -16.98
CA VAL A 55 3.32 6.14 -17.70
C VAL A 55 3.48 5.88 -19.20
N GLY A 56 4.24 4.82 -19.54
CA GLY A 56 4.33 4.32 -20.92
C GLY A 56 4.76 5.34 -21.98
N TYR A 57 5.91 6.01 -21.81
CA TYR A 57 6.40 7.02 -22.76
C TYR A 57 6.53 6.53 -24.21
N GLY A 58 6.71 5.22 -24.42
CA GLY A 58 6.85 4.63 -25.76
C GLY A 58 8.21 4.88 -26.41
N ASP A 59 9.22 5.30 -25.65
CA ASP A 59 10.60 5.47 -26.14
C ASP A 59 11.24 4.13 -26.52
N LYS A 60 10.82 3.03 -25.88
CA LYS A 60 11.20 1.65 -26.19
C LYS A 60 10.01 0.74 -26.08
N LEU A 61 9.98 -0.25 -26.96
CA LEU A 61 8.90 -1.22 -27.07
C LEU A 61 9.53 -2.60 -27.29
N PRO A 62 9.09 -3.64 -26.55
CA PRO A 62 9.55 -5.00 -26.76
C PRO A 62 9.15 -5.49 -28.15
N GLN A 63 10.13 -5.98 -28.91
CA GLN A 63 9.91 -6.49 -30.26
C GLN A 63 9.75 -8.01 -30.27
N THR A 64 10.40 -8.70 -29.33
CA THR A 64 10.33 -10.15 -29.25
C THR A 64 8.97 -10.62 -28.74
N ALA A 65 8.53 -11.81 -29.19
CA ALA A 65 7.28 -12.40 -28.71
C ALA A 65 7.32 -12.64 -27.18
N ILE A 66 8.46 -13.10 -26.67
CA ILE A 66 8.66 -13.37 -25.24
C ILE A 66 8.67 -12.05 -24.45
N GLY A 67 9.38 -11.02 -24.93
CA GLY A 67 9.41 -9.70 -24.29
C GLY A 67 8.05 -9.04 -24.24
N ARG A 68 7.21 -9.22 -25.27
CA ARG A 68 5.82 -8.74 -25.27
C ARG A 68 4.96 -9.45 -24.23
N ILE A 69 5.11 -10.77 -24.06
CA ILE A 69 4.42 -11.52 -23.00
C ILE A 69 4.84 -11.00 -21.62
N ILE A 70 6.14 -10.83 -21.38
CA ILE A 70 6.67 -10.28 -20.12
C ILE A 70 6.11 -8.88 -19.87
N ALA A 71 6.10 -8.02 -20.89
CA ALA A 71 5.55 -6.67 -20.80
C ALA A 71 4.06 -6.67 -20.43
N SER A 72 3.25 -7.57 -21.01
CA SER A 72 1.85 -7.72 -20.61
C SER A 72 1.69 -8.10 -19.14
N PHE A 73 2.52 -9.00 -18.62
CA PHE A 73 2.52 -9.32 -17.19
C PHE A 73 2.91 -8.12 -16.32
N ILE A 74 3.95 -7.36 -16.72
CA ILE A 74 4.37 -6.13 -16.02
C ILE A 74 3.19 -5.16 -15.90
N MET A 75 2.43 -4.96 -16.97
CA MET A 75 1.27 -4.06 -16.98
C MET A 75 0.16 -4.51 -16.00
N ILE A 76 -0.17 -5.81 -15.99
CA ILE A 76 -1.19 -6.37 -15.08
C ILE A 76 -0.77 -6.24 -13.61
N ILE A 77 0.51 -6.52 -13.32
CA ILE A 77 1.07 -6.40 -11.98
C ILE A 77 1.08 -4.94 -11.52
N GLY A 78 1.47 -4.01 -12.41
CA GLY A 78 1.48 -2.57 -12.13
C GLY A 78 0.12 -2.06 -11.65
N TYR A 79 -0.96 -2.41 -12.35
CA TYR A 79 -2.33 -2.07 -11.93
C TYR A 79 -2.69 -2.58 -10.54
N SER A 80 -2.31 -3.82 -10.22
CA SER A 80 -2.62 -4.43 -8.93
C SER A 80 -1.90 -3.74 -7.77
N ILE A 81 -0.68 -3.24 -8.03
CA ILE A 81 0.18 -2.64 -7.02
C ILE A 81 -0.22 -1.19 -6.71
N ILE A 82 -0.83 -0.45 -7.64
CA ILE A 82 -1.33 0.92 -7.39
C ILE A 82 -2.41 0.95 -6.28
N ALA A 83 -3.20 -0.11 -6.12
CA ALA A 83 -4.24 -0.18 -5.08
C ALA A 83 -3.65 -0.33 -3.66
N MET A 84 -2.44 -0.86 -3.52
CA MET A 84 -1.89 -1.26 -2.22
C MET A 84 -1.51 -0.09 -1.31
N PRO A 85 -0.86 0.99 -1.78
CA PRO A 85 -0.61 2.19 -0.97
C PRO A 85 -1.91 2.77 -0.42
N THR A 86 -2.93 2.93 -1.27
CA THR A 86 -4.24 3.43 -0.87
C THR A 86 -4.84 2.58 0.25
N GLY A 87 -4.78 1.25 0.12
CA GLY A 87 -5.24 0.34 1.17
C GLY A 87 -4.49 0.51 2.50
N ILE A 88 -3.15 0.62 2.46
CA ILE A 88 -2.32 0.86 3.66
C ILE A 88 -2.72 2.19 4.32
N PHE A 89 -2.86 3.26 3.52
CA PHE A 89 -3.28 4.57 4.02
C PHE A 89 -4.68 4.53 4.63
N THR A 90 -5.64 3.88 3.97
CA THR A 90 -7.02 3.76 4.47
C THR A 90 -7.08 3.03 5.80
N VAL A 91 -6.36 1.92 5.96
CA VAL A 91 -6.33 1.16 7.22
C VAL A 91 -5.69 1.98 8.34
N GLU A 92 -4.57 2.66 8.07
CA GLU A 92 -3.92 3.47 9.10
C GLU A 92 -4.78 4.69 9.47
N PHE A 93 -5.43 5.32 8.49
CA PHE A 93 -6.35 6.42 8.73
C PHE A 93 -7.55 5.93 9.56
N ALA A 94 -8.19 4.82 9.18
CA ALA A 94 -9.28 4.23 9.95
C ALA A 94 -8.87 3.91 11.39
N ASN A 95 -7.66 3.37 11.59
CA ASN A 95 -7.12 3.12 12.93
C ASN A 95 -6.84 4.40 13.72
N ALA A 96 -6.36 5.47 13.07
CA ALA A 96 -6.13 6.76 13.72
C ALA A 96 -7.43 7.42 14.20
N PHE A 97 -8.56 7.14 13.56
CA PHE A 97 -9.88 7.63 13.94
C PHE A 97 -10.72 6.61 14.73
N LYS A 98 -10.19 5.39 14.96
CA LYS A 98 -10.89 4.36 15.74
C LYS A 98 -10.97 4.79 17.20
N LYS A 99 -12.14 5.26 17.64
CA LYS A 99 -12.42 5.50 19.06
C LYS A 99 -12.42 4.16 19.80
N ASN A 100 -11.68 4.08 20.90
CA ASN A 100 -11.79 2.98 21.86
C ASN A 100 -13.03 3.24 22.71
N ILE A 101 -14.16 2.66 22.30
CA ILE A 101 -15.43 2.72 23.02
C ILE A 101 -15.47 1.53 23.97
N SER A 102 -15.79 1.77 25.25
CA SER A 102 -15.99 0.72 26.24
C SER A 102 -17.21 -0.11 25.90
N THR A 103 -17.06 -1.44 25.91
CA THR A 103 -18.17 -2.41 25.82
C THR A 103 -18.86 -2.66 27.15
N GLN A 104 -18.49 -1.93 28.22
CA GLN A 104 -19.14 -2.03 29.51
C GLN A 104 -20.58 -1.50 29.43
N VAL A 105 -21.52 -2.31 29.91
CA VAL A 105 -22.94 -1.93 30.02
C VAL A 105 -23.16 -1.23 31.35
N CYS A 106 -23.87 -0.10 31.34
CA CYS A 106 -24.23 0.60 32.57
C CYS A 106 -25.28 -0.18 33.38
N ILE A 107 -24.99 -0.51 34.64
CA ILE A 107 -25.94 -1.25 35.49
C ILE A 107 -27.22 -0.45 35.83
N ASN A 108 -27.15 0.88 35.77
CA ASN A 108 -28.26 1.76 36.16
C ASN A 108 -29.21 2.06 34.99
N CYS A 109 -28.69 2.20 33.76
CA CYS A 109 -29.49 2.62 32.61
C CYS A 109 -29.38 1.69 31.38
N ASN A 110 -28.64 0.57 31.50
CA ASN A 110 -28.41 -0.41 30.44
C ASN A 110 -27.91 0.16 29.11
N SER A 111 -27.32 1.36 29.13
CA SER A 111 -26.76 1.98 27.94
C SER A 111 -25.31 1.56 27.75
N GLU A 112 -24.90 1.39 26.50
CA GLU A 112 -23.55 1.04 26.07
C GLU A 112 -22.86 2.24 25.41
N GLY A 113 -21.57 2.10 25.07
CA GLY A 113 -20.88 3.07 24.22
C GLY A 113 -20.23 4.23 24.97
N HIS A 114 -19.67 3.95 26.15
CA HIS A 114 -18.97 4.95 26.98
C HIS A 114 -17.53 5.14 26.50
N ASP A 115 -16.98 6.35 26.63
CA ASP A 115 -15.56 6.57 26.37
C ASP A 115 -14.72 5.77 27.38
N THR A 116 -13.57 5.25 26.98
CA THR A 116 -12.74 4.35 27.81
C THR A 116 -12.11 5.02 29.03
N ASP A 117 -12.04 6.35 29.04
CA ASP A 117 -11.53 7.19 30.12
C ASP A 117 -12.65 7.93 30.90
N ALA A 118 -13.92 7.61 30.62
CA ALA A 118 -15.05 8.24 31.28
C ALA A 118 -15.12 7.86 32.77
N LYS A 119 -15.19 8.86 33.67
CA LYS A 119 -15.45 8.62 35.11
C LYS A 119 -16.95 8.45 35.42
N PHE A 120 -17.80 8.94 34.52
CA PHE A 120 -19.25 8.90 34.65
C PHE A 120 -19.86 8.36 33.36
N TYR A 121 -20.94 7.59 33.49
CA TYR A 121 -21.70 7.09 32.35
C TYR A 121 -22.33 8.25 31.57
N LYS A 122 -22.11 8.26 30.24
CA LYS A 122 -22.50 9.36 29.34
C LYS A 122 -23.99 9.69 29.35
N TYR A 123 -24.84 8.67 29.49
CA TYR A 123 -26.29 8.81 29.31
C TYR A 123 -27.06 9.06 30.61
N CYS A 124 -26.54 8.60 31.76
CA CYS A 124 -27.25 8.67 33.04
C CYS A 124 -26.47 9.38 34.15
N GLY A 125 -25.20 9.72 33.93
CA GLY A 125 -24.36 10.43 34.90
C GLY A 125 -23.95 9.62 36.14
N SER A 126 -24.28 8.33 36.21
CA SER A 126 -23.82 7.48 37.33
C SER A 126 -22.31 7.20 37.24
N ILE A 127 -21.68 6.87 38.37
CA ILE A 127 -20.23 6.64 38.45
C ILE A 127 -19.87 5.33 37.75
N LEU A 128 -18.86 5.38 36.88
CA LEU A 128 -18.27 4.20 36.23
C LEU A 128 -17.22 3.60 37.17
N ASN A 129 -17.40 2.35 37.61
CA ASN A 129 -16.56 1.66 38.61
C ASN A 129 -16.42 2.41 39.95
N PRO A 130 -17.42 2.30 40.85
CA PRO A 130 -17.34 2.91 42.18
C PRO A 130 -16.35 2.23 43.15
N ASP A 131 -15.83 1.05 42.80
CA ASP A 131 -14.99 0.20 43.68
C ASP A 131 -13.50 0.20 43.31
N LEU A 132 -13.04 1.18 42.52
CA LEU A 132 -11.62 1.42 42.17
C LEU A 132 -11.09 2.68 42.87
#